data_AF-A0AA39Q4L6-F1
#
_entry.id   AF-A0AA39Q4L6-F1
#
_cell.length_a   1.000
_cell.length_b   1.000
_cell.length_c   1.000
_cell.angle_alpha   90.00
_cell.angle_beta   90.00
_cell.angle_gamma   90.00
#
_symmetry.space_group_name_H-M   'P 1'
#
loop_
_entity.id
_entity.type
_entity.pdbx_description
1 polymer ?
#
loop_
_entity_poly.entity_id
_entity_poly.type
_entity_poly.pdbx_seq_one_letter_code
_entity_poly.pdbx_strand_id
1 'polypeptide(L)'
;EDERRLRLAQAHDTLGILRDHLLLKSYLVIWRQRFSRGQRYGTKANMLMHRVDIKIEADTARYRRIYAALEVVSTRLNQHEWKLGLSPLNTEDVRGLSSYNEAESEGHRTLSWIWKTNLQGREKGLQEALRIEWCKSRARAQRYQEECELLTEEMRRIQATFEYYQGLW
;
A
#
# COMPACT_ATOMS: atom_id res chain seq x y z
N GLU A 1 -31.42 9.17 -8.63
CA GLU A 1 -30.14 8.70 -9.20
C GLU A 1 -28.99 9.68 -9.00
N ASP A 2 -29.25 10.98 -9.05
CA ASP A 2 -28.21 12.02 -8.96
C ASP A 2 -27.44 12.02 -7.64
N GLU A 3 -28.12 11.79 -6.51
CA GLU A 3 -27.43 11.70 -5.21
C GLU A 3 -26.42 10.55 -5.18
N ARG A 4 -26.75 9.37 -5.74
CA ARG A 4 -25.82 8.23 -5.80
C ARG A 4 -24.57 8.58 -6.61
N ARG A 5 -24.74 9.18 -7.78
CA ARG A 5 -23.63 9.58 -8.67
C ARG A 5 -22.73 10.61 -7.98
N LEU A 6 -23.33 11.58 -7.28
CA LEU A 6 -22.60 12.57 -6.49
C LEU A 6 -21.78 11.90 -5.38
N ARG A 7 -22.37 10.97 -4.61
CA ARG A 7 -21.67 10.26 -3.52
C ARG A 7 -20.54 9.38 -4.06
N LEU A 8 -20.72 8.74 -5.21
CA LEU A 8 -19.66 7.97 -5.88
C LEU A 8 -18.48 8.86 -6.27
N ALA A 9 -18.74 10.00 -6.90
CA ALA A 9 -17.70 10.97 -7.24
C ALA A 9 -16.96 11.43 -5.97
N GLN A 10 -17.70 11.83 -4.92
CA GLN A 10 -17.12 12.22 -3.64
C GLN A 10 -16.27 11.12 -2.99
N ALA A 11 -16.68 9.85 -3.08
CA ALA A 11 -15.90 8.73 -2.57
C ALA A 11 -14.57 8.58 -3.33
N HIS A 12 -14.61 8.68 -4.66
CA HIS A 12 -13.40 8.61 -5.48
C HIS A 12 -12.45 9.79 -5.28
N ASP A 13 -12.97 11.00 -5.09
CA ASP A 13 -12.19 12.22 -4.83
C ASP A 13 -11.58 12.23 -3.43
N THR A 14 -12.32 11.77 -2.42
CA THR A 14 -11.78 11.68 -1.05
C THR A 14 -10.72 10.61 -0.93
N LEU A 15 -10.92 9.48 -1.59
CA LEU A 15 -9.89 8.45 -1.76
C LEU A 15 -8.75 8.93 -2.68
N GLY A 16 -9.01 9.94 -3.52
CA GLY A 16 -8.08 10.90 -4.11
C GLY A 16 -7.02 11.37 -3.15
N ILE A 17 -7.49 12.33 -2.38
CA ILE A 17 -6.76 13.12 -1.41
C ILE A 17 -6.08 12.23 -0.35
N LEU A 18 -6.76 11.17 0.10
CA LEU A 18 -6.20 10.23 1.07
C LEU A 18 -4.91 9.57 0.55
N ARG A 19 -4.89 9.11 -0.72
CA ARG A 19 -3.69 8.51 -1.32
C ARG A 19 -2.56 9.53 -1.39
N ASP A 20 -2.86 10.77 -1.75
CA ASP A 20 -1.83 11.82 -1.88
C ASP A 20 -1.22 12.18 -0.51
N HIS A 21 -2.04 12.27 0.54
CA HIS A 21 -1.53 12.46 1.90
C HIS A 21 -0.71 11.26 2.40
N LEU A 22 -1.10 10.02 2.06
CA LEU A 22 -0.31 8.83 2.38
C LEU A 22 1.03 8.79 1.64
N LEU A 23 1.06 9.19 0.37
CA LEU A 23 2.29 9.34 -0.39
C LEU A 23 3.19 10.41 0.21
N LEU A 24 2.64 11.58 0.53
CA LEU A 24 3.37 12.66 1.19
C LEU A 24 3.97 12.18 2.52
N LYS A 25 3.19 11.45 3.35
CA LYS A 25 3.68 10.86 4.59
C LYS A 25 4.87 9.93 4.34
N SER A 26 4.77 9.03 3.36
CA SER A 26 5.86 8.11 3.02
C SER A 26 7.13 8.84 2.58
N TYR A 27 6.98 9.90 1.77
CA TYR A 27 8.10 10.74 1.34
C TYR A 27 8.74 11.46 2.53
N LEU A 28 7.93 12.03 3.44
CA LEU A 28 8.42 12.71 4.63
C LEU A 28 9.18 11.78 5.58
N VAL A 29 8.78 10.52 5.70
CA VAL A 29 9.51 9.51 6.48
C VAL A 29 10.90 9.26 5.90
N ILE A 30 11.00 9.04 4.59
CA ILE A 30 12.29 8.82 3.90
C ILE A 30 13.17 10.07 4.00
N TRP A 31 12.57 11.26 3.76
CA TRP A 31 13.27 12.53 3.87
C TRP A 31 13.80 12.75 5.28
N ARG A 32 13.00 12.46 6.31
CA ARG A 32 13.41 12.57 7.72
C ARG A 32 14.59 11.64 8.02
N GLN A 33 14.51 10.37 7.63
CA GLN A 33 15.60 9.39 7.81
C GLN A 33 16.91 9.86 7.18
N ARG A 34 16.85 10.54 6.02
CA ARG A 34 18.03 11.00 5.29
C ARG A 34 18.62 12.31 5.81
N PHE A 35 17.78 13.28 6.18
CA PHE A 35 18.20 14.67 6.39
C PHE A 35 18.07 15.19 7.82
N SER A 36 17.30 14.53 8.69
CA SER A 36 17.11 15.03 10.06
C SER A 36 18.30 14.64 10.95
N ARG A 37 19.34 15.48 10.95
CA ARG A 37 20.46 15.43 11.90
C ARG A 37 20.24 16.49 12.98
N GLY A 38 20.16 16.07 14.24
CA GLY A 38 20.03 16.95 15.42
C GLY A 38 18.60 17.30 15.85
N GLN A 39 18.46 17.77 17.10
CA GLN A 39 17.19 17.86 17.83
C GLN A 39 16.21 18.93 17.29
N ARG A 40 16.72 20.10 16.84
CA ARG A 40 15.90 21.23 16.35
C ARG A 40 15.24 20.98 14.99
N TYR A 41 15.92 20.25 14.10
CA TYR A 41 15.35 19.84 12.82
C TYR A 41 14.31 18.73 13.01
N GLY A 42 14.49 17.87 14.02
CA GLY A 42 13.53 16.85 14.40
C GLY A 42 12.17 17.39 14.82
N THR A 43 12.11 18.47 15.61
CA THR A 43 10.82 19.02 16.09
C THR A 43 9.98 19.60 14.96
N LYS A 44 10.58 20.34 14.02
CA LYS A 44 9.87 20.86 12.84
C LYS A 44 9.37 19.75 11.92
N ALA A 45 10.19 18.74 11.67
CA ALA A 45 9.80 17.59 10.87
C ALA A 45 8.65 16.81 11.53
N ASN A 46 8.71 16.61 12.85
CA ASN A 46 7.64 15.94 13.60
C ASN A 46 6.33 16.72 13.55
N MET A 47 6.36 18.05 13.69
CA MET A 47 5.15 18.88 13.54
C MET A 47 4.54 18.76 12.14
N LEU A 48 5.36 18.71 11.09
CA LEU A 48 4.86 18.51 9.72
C LEU A 48 4.23 17.14 9.53
N MET A 49 4.87 16.07 10.05
CA MET A 49 4.33 14.71 10.01
C MET A 49 2.99 14.63 10.76
N HIS A 50 2.90 15.20 11.96
CA HIS A 50 1.65 15.25 12.72
C HIS A 50 0.53 15.98 11.97
N ARG A 51 0.84 17.08 11.25
CA ARG A 51 -0.16 17.75 10.41
C ARG A 51 -0.68 16.85 9.29
N VAL A 52 0.20 16.06 8.68
CA VAL A 52 -0.20 15.09 7.64
C VAL A 52 -1.03 13.97 8.26
N ASP A 53 -0.68 13.48 9.45
CA ASP A 53 -1.45 12.46 10.17
C ASP A 53 -2.87 12.93 10.49
N ILE A 54 -3.02 14.16 11.00
CA ILE A 54 -4.34 14.76 11.27
C ILE A 54 -5.18 14.83 9.99
N LYS A 55 -4.58 15.18 8.85
CA LYS A 55 -5.28 15.21 7.56
C LYS A 55 -5.70 13.82 7.11
N ILE A 56 -4.82 12.82 7.24
CA ILE A 56 -5.13 11.42 6.91
C ILE A 56 -6.33 10.93 7.75
N GLU A 57 -6.35 11.24 9.05
CA GLU A 57 -7.45 10.86 9.92
C GLU A 57 -8.76 11.55 9.52
N ALA A 58 -8.71 12.85 9.21
CA ALA A 58 -9.85 13.60 8.74
C ALA A 58 -10.42 13.06 7.41
N ASP A 59 -9.56 12.73 6.45
CA ASP A 59 -9.95 12.17 5.15
C ASP A 59 -10.50 10.74 5.29
N THR A 60 -9.91 9.95 6.19
CA THR A 60 -10.40 8.61 6.54
C THR A 60 -11.82 8.68 7.10
N ALA A 61 -12.06 9.59 8.05
CA ALA A 61 -13.39 9.81 8.62
C ALA A 61 -14.38 10.31 7.57
N ARG A 62 -13.95 11.20 6.67
CA ARG A 62 -14.77 11.71 5.56
C ARG A 62 -15.18 10.59 4.60
N TYR A 63 -14.25 9.75 4.17
CA TYR A 63 -14.55 8.60 3.31
C TYR A 63 -15.56 7.65 3.97
N ARG A 64 -15.34 7.30 5.25
CA ARG A 64 -16.27 6.42 6.00
C ARG A 64 -17.70 6.97 6.05
N ARG A 65 -17.86 8.29 6.24
CA ARG A 65 -19.18 8.95 6.22
C ARG A 65 -19.83 8.91 4.84
N ILE A 66 -19.05 9.16 3.78
CA ILE A 66 -19.55 9.09 2.40
C ILE A 66 -19.96 7.66 2.05
N TYR A 67 -19.14 6.68 2.40
CA TYR A 67 -19.41 5.27 2.18
C TYR A 67 -20.70 4.82 2.87
N ALA A 68 -20.89 5.19 4.15
CA ALA A 68 -22.13 4.88 4.88
C ALA A 68 -23.36 5.52 4.22
N ALA A 69 -23.27 6.78 3.80
CA ALA A 69 -24.36 7.45 3.08
C ALA A 69 -24.66 6.78 1.73
N LEU A 70 -23.62 6.39 0.99
CA LEU A 70 -23.74 5.67 -0.27
C LEU A 70 -24.39 4.30 -0.08
N GLU A 71 -24.09 3.59 1.00
CA GLU A 71 -24.71 2.32 1.36
C GLU A 71 -26.22 2.47 1.63
N VAL A 72 -26.62 3.51 2.37
CA VAL A 72 -28.06 3.79 2.62
C VAL A 72 -28.80 4.13 1.32
N VAL A 73 -28.19 4.93 0.44
CA VAL A 73 -28.82 5.29 -0.85
C VAL A 73 -28.91 4.08 -1.79
N SER A 74 -27.88 3.23 -1.81
CA SER A 74 -27.81 2.07 -2.70
C SER A 74 -28.73 0.92 -2.29
N THR A 75 -28.89 0.68 -0.98
CA THR A 75 -29.85 -0.30 -0.44
C THR A 75 -31.29 0.05 -0.81
N ARG A 76 -31.66 1.34 -0.77
CA ARG A 76 -32.99 1.80 -1.22
C ARG A 76 -33.25 1.54 -2.72
N LEU A 77 -32.20 1.57 -3.53
CA LEU A 77 -32.27 1.42 -4.99
C LEU A 77 -31.96 -0.01 -5.47
N ASN A 78 -31.62 -0.94 -4.57
CA ASN A 78 -31.14 -2.30 -4.87
C ASN A 78 -29.96 -2.37 -5.84
N GLN A 79 -29.11 -1.35 -5.90
CA GLN A 79 -27.98 -1.25 -6.83
C GLN A 79 -26.62 -1.31 -6.11
N HIS A 80 -25.89 -2.41 -6.29
CA HIS A 80 -24.66 -2.69 -5.52
C HIS A 80 -23.39 -2.81 -6.38
N GLU A 81 -23.46 -2.48 -7.67
CA GLU A 81 -22.36 -2.62 -8.65
C GLU A 81 -21.08 -1.86 -8.23
N TRP A 82 -21.24 -0.74 -7.51
CA TRP A 82 -20.15 0.11 -7.06
C TRP A 82 -19.23 -0.54 -6.01
N LYS A 83 -19.69 -1.61 -5.34
CA LYS A 83 -18.89 -2.37 -4.36
C LYS A 83 -17.71 -3.11 -4.99
N LEU A 84 -17.65 -3.22 -6.32
CA LEU A 84 -16.50 -3.79 -7.04
C LEU A 84 -15.25 -2.90 -6.99
N GLY A 85 -15.44 -1.57 -6.88
CA GLY A 85 -14.34 -0.61 -6.87
C GLY A 85 -14.09 0.05 -5.51
N LEU A 86 -15.12 0.14 -4.67
CA LEU A 86 -15.07 0.79 -3.36
C LEU A 86 -15.37 -0.21 -2.26
N SER A 87 -14.42 -0.36 -1.34
CA SER A 87 -14.54 -1.20 -0.16
C SER A 87 -14.68 -0.36 1.12
N PRO A 88 -15.23 -0.92 2.21
CA PRO A 88 -15.20 -0.27 3.51
C PRO A 88 -13.75 -0.06 3.95
N LEU A 89 -13.45 1.12 4.50
CA LEU A 89 -12.08 1.51 4.88
C LEU A 89 -11.78 1.14 6.34
N ASN A 90 -11.13 0.00 6.53
CA ASN A 90 -10.65 -0.42 7.85
C ASN A 90 -9.41 0.38 8.26
N THR A 91 -9.07 0.36 9.55
CA THR A 91 -7.84 1.01 10.07
C THR A 91 -6.59 0.40 9.44
N GLU A 92 -6.60 -0.90 9.19
CA GLU A 92 -5.51 -1.64 8.54
C GLU A 92 -5.32 -1.28 7.06
N ASP A 93 -6.32 -0.69 6.42
CA ASP A 93 -6.22 -0.27 5.03
C ASP A 93 -5.53 1.09 4.86
N VAL A 94 -5.46 1.89 5.93
CA VAL A 94 -4.82 3.21 5.92
C VAL A 94 -3.29 3.05 6.03
N ARG A 95 -2.70 2.44 5.01
CA ARG A 95 -1.26 2.18 4.91
C ARG A 95 -0.66 2.88 3.70
N GLY A 96 0.51 3.47 3.91
CA GLY A 96 1.31 4.06 2.84
C GLY A 96 1.77 3.02 1.83
N LEU A 97 2.05 3.45 0.61
CA LEU A 97 2.38 2.57 -0.52
C LEU A 97 3.63 1.70 -0.27
N SER A 98 4.60 2.20 0.50
CA SER A 98 5.81 1.46 0.92
C SER A 98 5.80 1.08 2.41
N SER A 99 4.65 1.20 3.08
CA SER A 99 4.50 0.89 4.51
C SER A 99 4.19 -0.60 4.67
N TYR A 100 5.22 -1.43 4.54
CA TYR A 100 5.13 -2.86 4.81
C TYR A 100 5.34 -3.10 6.30
N ASN A 101 4.63 -4.08 6.87
CA ASN A 101 4.96 -4.56 8.21
C ASN A 101 6.33 -5.25 8.11
N GLU A 102 7.32 -4.81 8.87
CA GLU A 102 8.65 -5.44 8.90
C GLU A 102 8.59 -6.91 9.37
N ALA A 103 7.52 -7.27 10.07
CA ALA A 103 7.22 -8.63 10.50
C ALA A 103 6.62 -9.53 9.39
N GLU A 104 6.13 -8.96 8.29
CA GLU A 104 5.63 -9.75 7.16
C GLU A 104 6.81 -10.24 6.31
N SER A 105 6.83 -11.55 6.02
CA SER A 105 7.78 -12.11 5.06
C SER A 105 7.61 -11.43 3.71
N GLU A 106 8.71 -11.32 2.95
CA GLU A 106 8.71 -10.66 1.63
C GLU A 106 7.64 -11.23 0.69
N GLY A 107 7.27 -12.52 0.83
CA GLY A 107 6.24 -13.19 0.04
C GLY A 107 4.78 -12.85 0.43
N HIS A 108 4.53 -12.36 1.64
CA HIS A 108 3.18 -12.01 2.11
C HIS A 108 2.86 -10.51 2.00
N ARG A 109 3.81 -9.71 1.54
CA ARG A 109 3.62 -8.26 1.37
C ARG A 109 2.55 -7.98 0.32
N THR A 110 1.41 -7.48 0.78
CA THR A 110 0.30 -7.10 -0.09
C THR A 110 -0.04 -5.62 0.05
N LEU A 111 -0.19 -4.94 -1.10
CA LEU A 111 -0.71 -3.57 -1.10
C LEU A 111 -2.16 -3.57 -0.62
N SER A 112 -2.51 -2.60 0.22
CA SER A 112 -3.92 -2.37 0.58
C SER A 112 -4.75 -2.13 -0.68
N TRP A 113 -6.03 -2.52 -0.63
CA TRP A 113 -6.98 -2.37 -1.74
C TRP A 113 -7.08 -0.92 -2.20
N ILE A 114 -6.85 0.04 -1.29
CA ILE A 114 -6.82 1.45 -1.63
C ILE A 114 -5.79 1.74 -2.73
N TRP A 115 -4.77 0.93 -2.98
CA TRP A 115 -3.81 1.13 -4.07
C TRP A 115 -4.12 0.30 -5.33
N LYS A 116 -5.09 -0.61 -5.27
CA LYS A 116 -5.42 -1.59 -6.33
C LYS A 116 -6.56 -1.14 -7.26
N THR A 117 -7.32 -0.12 -6.88
CA THR A 117 -8.46 0.37 -7.70
C THR A 117 -7.99 1.18 -8.91
N ASN A 118 -8.82 1.21 -9.96
CA ASN A 118 -8.55 1.99 -11.17
C ASN A 118 -8.33 3.49 -10.85
N LEU A 119 -7.24 4.03 -11.38
CA LEU A 119 -6.65 5.34 -11.08
C LEU A 119 -6.60 6.25 -12.32
N GLN A 120 -7.48 6.02 -13.29
CA GLN A 120 -7.57 6.83 -14.51
C GLN A 120 -7.72 8.32 -14.17
N GLY A 121 -6.89 9.16 -14.81
CA GLY A 121 -6.93 10.62 -14.66
C GLY A 121 -6.20 11.21 -13.43
N ARG A 122 -5.45 10.41 -12.67
CA ARG A 122 -4.78 10.88 -11.43
C ARG A 122 -3.44 11.58 -11.66
N GLU A 123 -3.02 12.34 -10.65
CA GLU A 123 -1.78 13.12 -10.64
C GLU A 123 -0.54 12.30 -11.02
N LYS A 124 0.36 12.92 -11.81
CA LYS A 124 1.60 12.32 -12.32
C LYS A 124 2.46 11.68 -11.21
N GLY A 125 2.52 12.32 -10.04
CA GLY A 125 3.30 11.84 -8.89
C GLY A 125 2.80 10.50 -8.32
N LEU A 126 1.47 10.31 -8.26
CA LEU A 126 0.89 9.04 -7.81
C LEU A 126 1.17 7.90 -8.81
N GLN A 127 1.06 8.19 -10.11
CA GLN A 127 1.40 7.22 -11.15
C GLN A 127 2.86 6.80 -11.09
N GLU A 128 3.76 7.75 -10.86
CA GLU A 128 5.19 7.49 -10.70
C GLU A 128 5.48 6.64 -9.45
N ALA A 129 4.87 6.98 -8.31
CA ALA A 129 5.00 6.18 -7.09
C ALA A 129 4.56 4.72 -7.28
N LEU A 130 3.45 4.50 -8.00
CA LEU A 130 2.96 3.16 -8.31
C LEU A 130 3.87 2.40 -9.28
N ARG A 131 4.43 3.09 -10.28
CA ARG A 131 5.44 2.49 -11.18
C ARG A 131 6.67 2.04 -10.41
N ILE A 132 7.14 2.86 -9.46
CA ILE A 132 8.28 2.52 -8.59
C ILE A 132 7.95 1.27 -7.76
N GLU A 133 6.80 1.21 -7.08
CA GLU A 133 6.43 0.02 -6.32
C GLU A 133 6.21 -1.22 -7.18
N TRP A 134 5.68 -1.06 -8.39
CA TRP A 134 5.58 -2.17 -9.34
C TRP A 134 6.96 -2.70 -9.71
N CYS A 135 7.91 -1.82 -10.05
CA CYS A 135 9.30 -2.21 -10.33
C CYS A 135 9.95 -2.94 -9.14
N LYS A 136 9.76 -2.43 -7.91
CA LYS A 136 10.26 -3.11 -6.69
C LYS A 136 9.63 -4.48 -6.50
N SER A 137 8.31 -4.58 -6.66
CA SER A 137 7.56 -5.84 -6.49
C SER A 137 7.98 -6.87 -7.55
N ARG A 138 8.19 -6.44 -8.79
CA ARG A 138 8.72 -7.27 -9.86
C ARG A 138 10.14 -7.76 -9.56
N ALA A 139 11.03 -6.88 -9.11
CA ALA A 139 12.40 -7.24 -8.74
C ALA A 139 12.45 -8.22 -7.55
N ARG A 140 11.51 -8.12 -6.60
CA ARG A 140 11.35 -9.10 -5.52
C ARG A 140 10.90 -10.46 -6.07
N ALA A 141 9.90 -10.47 -6.94
CA ALA A 141 9.40 -11.71 -7.55
C ALA A 141 10.50 -12.43 -8.35
N GLN A 142 11.33 -11.69 -9.09
CA GLN A 142 12.48 -12.26 -9.82
C GLN A 142 13.51 -12.88 -8.87
N ARG A 143 13.89 -12.18 -7.78
CA ARG A 143 14.80 -12.75 -6.77
C ARG A 143 14.25 -13.99 -6.10
N TYR A 144 12.96 -14.01 -5.77
CA TYR A 144 12.33 -15.19 -5.19
C TYR A 144 12.39 -16.40 -6.15
N GLN A 145 12.19 -16.17 -7.44
CA GLN A 145 12.35 -17.22 -8.46
C GLN A 145 13.78 -17.77 -8.50
N GLU A 146 14.79 -16.88 -8.47
CA GLU A 146 16.21 -17.28 -8.40
C GLU A 146 16.50 -18.09 -7.13
N GLU A 147 15.95 -17.69 -5.97
CA GLU A 147 16.09 -18.43 -4.71
C GLU A 147 15.47 -19.83 -4.79
N CYS A 148 14.33 -20.00 -5.44
CA CYS A 148 13.73 -21.32 -5.65
C CYS A 148 14.60 -22.24 -6.53
N GLU A 149 15.21 -21.68 -7.58
CA GLU A 149 16.14 -22.41 -8.46
C GLU A 149 17.42 -22.80 -7.70
N LEU A 150 17.99 -21.87 -6.93
CA LEU A 150 19.16 -22.12 -6.09
C LEU A 150 18.88 -23.20 -5.03
N LEU A 151 17.73 -23.12 -4.34
CA LEU A 151 17.35 -24.11 -3.33
C LEU A 151 17.23 -25.52 -3.92
N THR A 152 16.67 -25.63 -5.12
CA THR A 152 16.56 -26.91 -5.84
C THR A 152 17.95 -27.51 -6.13
N GLU A 153 18.87 -26.67 -6.59
CA GLU A 153 20.25 -27.08 -6.84
C GLU A 153 21.02 -27.42 -5.55
N GLU A 154 20.81 -26.67 -4.46
CA GLU A 154 21.39 -26.98 -3.15
C GLU A 154 20.91 -28.33 -2.63
N MET A 155 19.62 -28.64 -2.71
CA MET A 155 19.08 -29.94 -2.31
C MET A 155 19.74 -31.08 -3.09
N ARG A 156 19.94 -30.92 -4.40
CA ARG A 156 20.64 -31.89 -5.24
C ARG A 156 22.11 -32.06 -4.84
N ARG A 157 22.81 -30.95 -4.59
CA ARG A 157 24.23 -30.97 -4.18
C ARG A 157 24.44 -31.60 -2.82
N ILE A 158 23.55 -31.34 -1.86
CA ILE A 158 23.61 -31.93 -0.52
C ILE A 158 23.52 -33.46 -0.60
N GLN A 159 22.60 -34.00 -1.41
CA GLN A 159 22.49 -35.44 -1.63
C GLN A 159 23.77 -36.03 -2.22
N ALA A 160 24.25 -35.47 -3.33
CA ALA A 160 25.49 -35.93 -3.97
C ALA A 160 26.72 -35.84 -3.04
N THR A 161 26.76 -34.82 -2.18
CA THR A 161 27.82 -34.64 -1.20
C THR A 161 27.77 -35.73 -0.12
N PHE A 162 26.57 -36.08 0.39
CA PHE A 162 26.42 -37.17 1.35
C PHE A 162 26.74 -38.54 0.73
N GLU A 163 26.35 -38.80 -0.51
CA GLU A 163 26.73 -40.02 -1.24
C GLU A 163 28.26 -40.14 -1.39
N TYR A 164 28.93 -39.03 -1.72
CA TYR A 164 30.39 -38.97 -1.77
C TYR A 164 31.03 -39.27 -0.41
N TYR A 165 30.54 -38.65 0.67
CA TYR A 165 31.03 -38.92 2.02
C TYR A 165 30.77 -40.37 2.45
N GLN A 166 29.65 -40.97 2.07
CA GLN A 166 29.38 -42.38 2.37
C GLN A 166 30.44 -43.33 1.81
N GLY A 167 30.99 -43.06 0.62
CA GLY A 167 32.05 -43.88 0.03
C GLY A 167 33.45 -43.66 0.64
N LEU A 168 33.62 -42.62 1.45
CA LEU A 168 34.89 -42.21 2.04
C LEU A 168 35.09 -42.71 3.48
N TRP A 169 34.01 -43.15 4.13
CA TRP A 169 33.96 -43.70 5.49
C TRP A 169 33.89 -45.22 5.44
#